data_AF-A0A5K3EKC9-F1
#
_entry.id   AF-A0A5K3EKC9-F1
#
_cell.length_a   1.000
_cell.length_b   1.000
_cell.length_c   1.000
_cell.angle_alpha   90.00
_cell.angle_beta   90.00
_cell.angle_gamma   90.00
#
_symmetry.space_group_name_H-M   'P 1'
#
loop_
_entity.id
_entity.type
_entity.pdbx_description
1 polymer ?
#
loop_
_entity_poly.entity_id
_entity_poly.type
_entity_poly.pdbx_seq_one_letter_code
_entity_poly.pdbx_strand_id
1 'polypeptide(L)'
;MEPSALSSYQRPEARTMVTISGSVSECFLARQTIMTLLPVTLIAEITNEEGLLLSRLDFRSFKTSHDVSVSLRTKSRQSFRQLLILKTTEANVNSLYSVLGNLRTISR
;
A
#
# COMPACT_ATOMS: atom_id res chain seq x y z
N MET A 1 -5.96 44.48 11.17
CA MET A 1 -6.08 44.00 9.77
C MET A 1 -5.66 42.53 9.82
N GLU A 2 -6.63 41.63 9.98
CA GLU A 2 -6.36 40.18 10.08
C GLU A 2 -5.93 39.64 8.72
N PRO A 3 -4.83 38.86 8.62
CA PRO A 3 -4.46 38.22 7.37
C PRO A 3 -5.45 37.09 7.08
N SER A 4 -6.02 37.15 5.89
CA SER A 4 -7.01 36.25 5.30
C SER A 4 -6.59 34.78 5.35
N ALA A 5 -7.14 34.02 6.30
CA ALA A 5 -6.99 32.56 6.41
C ALA A 5 -7.73 31.75 5.32
N LEU A 6 -8.20 32.40 4.25
CA LEU A 6 -9.10 31.83 3.24
C LEU A 6 -8.45 31.85 1.86
N SER A 7 -7.49 30.95 1.58
CA SER A 7 -7.13 30.61 0.17
C SER A 7 -6.24 29.37 0.00
N SER A 8 -5.56 28.87 1.05
CA SER A 8 -4.59 27.77 0.88
C SER A 8 -5.23 26.42 0.52
N TYR A 9 -6.47 26.16 0.95
CA TYR A 9 -7.20 24.91 0.68
C TYR A 9 -7.59 24.65 -0.79
N GLN A 10 -7.42 25.64 -1.69
CA GLN A 10 -7.72 25.49 -3.11
C GLN A 10 -6.54 24.93 -3.94
N ARG A 11 -5.34 24.80 -3.37
CA ARG A 11 -4.22 24.15 -4.07
C ARG A 11 -4.23 22.64 -3.79
N PRO A 12 -4.12 21.78 -4.82
CA PRO A 12 -4.04 20.31 -4.65
C PRO A 12 -2.96 19.90 -3.64
N GLU A 13 -1.87 20.67 -3.59
CA GLU A 13 -0.73 20.48 -2.67
C GLU A 13 -1.10 20.69 -1.20
N ALA A 14 -2.05 21.58 -0.89
CA ALA A 14 -2.48 21.84 0.48
C ALA A 14 -3.35 20.71 1.04
N ARG A 15 -4.03 19.93 0.18
CA ARG A 15 -4.91 18.82 0.63
C ARG A 15 -4.14 17.64 1.20
N THR A 16 -2.86 17.52 0.89
CA THR A 16 -1.98 16.42 1.36
C THR A 16 -0.82 16.94 2.24
N MET A 17 -0.84 18.24 2.57
CA MET A 17 0.20 18.87 3.37
C MET A 17 0.00 18.56 4.86
N VAL A 18 1.06 18.07 5.49
CA VAL A 18 1.12 17.85 6.94
C VAL A 18 2.17 18.80 7.52
N THR A 19 1.76 19.69 8.42
CA THR A 19 2.65 20.62 9.12
C THR A 19 3.02 20.06 10.49
N ILE A 20 4.32 19.97 10.78
CA ILE A 20 4.88 19.53 12.06
C ILE A 20 5.62 20.71 12.66
N SER A 21 5.41 20.99 13.95
CA SER A 21 6.06 22.09 14.66
C SER A 21 6.54 21.62 16.02
N GLY A 22 7.74 22.04 16.42
CA GLY A 22 8.44 21.55 17.60
C GLY A 22 9.94 21.83 17.49
N SER A 23 10.75 21.19 18.33
CA SER A 23 12.20 21.26 18.16
C SER A 23 12.64 20.60 16.84
N VAL A 24 13.78 21.03 16.28
CA VAL A 24 14.30 20.49 15.01
C VAL A 24 14.43 18.97 15.06
N SER A 25 14.95 18.43 16.17
CA SER A 25 15.14 17.00 16.36
C SER A 25 13.82 16.23 16.40
N GLU A 26 12.81 16.74 17.10
CA GLU A 26 11.49 16.12 17.18
C GLU A 26 10.76 16.17 15.85
N CYS A 27 10.84 17.30 15.13
CA CYS A 27 10.29 17.42 13.78
C CYS A 27 10.92 16.40 12.81
N PHE A 28 12.23 16.19 12.92
CA PHE A 28 12.93 15.18 12.10
C PHE A 28 12.45 13.75 12.42
N LEU A 29 12.37 13.39 13.70
CA LEU A 29 11.88 12.07 14.14
C LEU A 29 10.42 11.84 13.76
N ALA A 30 9.57 12.86 13.94
CA ALA A 30 8.16 12.81 13.56
C ALA A 30 8.03 12.61 12.04
N ARG A 31 8.80 13.36 11.24
CA ARG A 31 8.83 13.18 9.78
C ARG A 31 9.24 11.76 9.41
N GLN A 32 10.33 11.25 9.97
CA GLN A 32 10.80 9.89 9.65
C GLN A 32 9.75 8.84 10.04
N THR A 33 9.14 8.98 11.21
CA THR A 33 8.09 8.07 11.68
C THR A 33 6.88 8.07 10.75
N ILE A 34 6.40 9.24 10.33
CA ILE A 34 5.28 9.36 9.40
C ILE A 34 5.60 8.69 8.06
N MET A 35 6.80 8.94 7.52
CA MET A 35 7.24 8.31 6.27
C MET A 35 7.19 6.77 6.37
N THR A 36 7.68 6.19 7.47
CA THR A 36 7.68 4.74 7.65
C THR A 36 6.28 4.10 7.71
N LEU A 37 5.25 4.88 8.04
CA LEU A 37 3.86 4.43 8.15
C LEU A 37 3.07 4.60 6.84
N LEU A 38 3.66 5.18 5.79
CA LEU A 38 2.96 5.39 4.54
C LEU A 38 2.53 4.07 3.91
N PRO A 39 1.27 3.97 3.41
CA PRO A 39 0.78 2.75 2.80
C PRO A 39 1.44 2.54 1.43
N VAL A 40 2.03 1.36 1.24
CA VAL A 40 2.63 0.91 -0.02
C VAL A 40 1.75 -0.17 -0.65
N THR A 41 1.48 -0.05 -1.94
CA THR A 41 0.69 -1.03 -2.71
C THR A 41 1.51 -1.54 -3.89
N LEU A 42 1.64 -2.87 -4.00
CA LEU A 42 2.19 -3.55 -5.17
C LEU A 42 1.04 -4.20 -5.95
N ILE A 43 1.01 -3.98 -7.26
CA ILE A 43 0.01 -4.57 -8.16
C ILE A 43 0.73 -5.42 -9.19
N ALA A 44 0.37 -6.70 -9.26
CA ALA A 44 0.86 -7.63 -10.26
C ALA A 44 -0.31 -8.15 -11.11
N GLU A 45 -0.06 -8.37 -12.40
CA GLU A 45 -0.99 -9.10 -13.25
C GLU A 45 -0.69 -10.60 -13.18
N ILE A 46 -1.74 -11.40 -13.08
CA ILE A 46 -1.70 -12.87 -13.06
C ILE A 46 -2.72 -13.42 -14.05
N THR A 47 -2.57 -14.67 -14.49
CA THR A 47 -3.56 -15.35 -15.34
C THR A 47 -4.82 -15.70 -14.54
N ASN A 48 -5.90 -16.07 -15.23
CA ASN A 48 -7.11 -16.57 -14.58
C ASN A 48 -6.88 -17.91 -13.86
N GLU A 49 -5.99 -18.77 -14.37
CA GLU A 49 -5.64 -20.05 -13.75
C GLU A 49 -4.88 -19.84 -12.44
N GLU A 50 -3.86 -18.98 -12.46
CA GLU A 50 -3.13 -18.55 -11.26
C GLU A 50 -4.09 -17.94 -10.23
N GLY A 51 -5.00 -17.06 -10.67
CA GLY A 51 -6.00 -16.45 -9.80
C GLY A 51 -6.93 -17.47 -9.15
N LEU A 52 -7.36 -18.49 -9.88
CA LEU A 52 -8.18 -19.57 -9.34
C LEU A 52 -7.44 -20.38 -8.28
N LEU A 53 -6.17 -20.73 -8.52
CA LEU A 53 -5.33 -21.42 -7.53
C LEU A 53 -5.16 -20.56 -6.26
N LEU A 54 -4.80 -19.29 -6.43
CA LEU A 54 -4.58 -18.38 -5.31
C LEU A 54 -5.85 -18.08 -4.52
N SER A 55 -7.03 -18.07 -5.17
CA SER A 55 -8.32 -17.86 -4.49
C SER A 55 -8.67 -18.92 -3.45
N ARG A 56 -7.99 -20.07 -3.48
CA ARG A 56 -8.17 -21.15 -2.50
C ARG A 56 -7.34 -20.96 -1.23
N LEU A 57 -6.43 -19.97 -1.22
CA LEU A 57 -5.57 -19.69 -0.08
C LEU A 57 -6.26 -18.78 0.93
N ASP A 58 -5.94 -18.97 2.22
CA ASP A 58 -6.35 -18.03 3.26
C ASP A 58 -5.37 -16.84 3.32
N PHE A 59 -5.75 -15.73 2.69
CA PHE A 59 -4.95 -14.50 2.69
C PHE A 59 -4.83 -13.83 4.07
N ARG A 60 -5.66 -14.19 5.06
CA ARG A 60 -5.55 -13.63 6.42
C ARG A 60 -4.24 -14.06 7.08
N SER A 61 -3.73 -15.25 6.75
CA SER A 61 -2.45 -15.75 7.25
C SER A 61 -1.29 -14.81 6.92
N PHE A 62 -1.23 -14.23 5.71
CA PHE A 62 -0.20 -13.27 5.31
C PHE A 62 -0.30 -11.95 6.08
N LYS A 63 -1.52 -11.53 6.44
CA LYS A 63 -1.71 -10.33 7.26
C LYS A 63 -1.20 -10.56 8.68
N THR A 64 -1.46 -11.72 9.28
CA THR A 64 -0.99 -12.01 10.64
C THR A 64 0.52 -12.27 10.71
N SER A 65 1.10 -12.95 9.72
CA SER A 65 2.50 -13.38 9.76
C SER A 65 3.49 -12.37 9.18
N HIS A 66 3.07 -11.58 8.18
CA HIS A 66 3.96 -10.68 7.44
C HIS A 66 3.46 -9.23 7.43
N ASP A 67 2.33 -8.94 8.07
CA ASP A 67 1.62 -7.65 8.02
C ASP A 67 1.23 -7.19 6.59
N VAL A 68 1.15 -8.13 5.64
CA VAL A 68 0.80 -7.88 4.24
C VAL A 68 -0.67 -8.25 3.99
N SER A 69 -1.45 -7.30 3.49
CA SER A 69 -2.81 -7.57 3.02
C SER A 69 -2.76 -7.98 1.55
N VAL A 70 -3.37 -9.13 1.22
CA VAL A 70 -3.45 -9.65 -0.15
C VAL A 70 -4.90 -9.64 -0.62
N SER A 71 -5.14 -9.24 -1.87
CA SER A 71 -6.46 -9.27 -2.49
C SER A 71 -6.37 -9.55 -3.99
N LEU A 72 -7.38 -10.22 -4.53
CA LEU A 72 -7.53 -10.48 -5.95
C LEU A 72 -8.65 -9.62 -6.51
N ARG A 73 -8.42 -9.01 -7.67
CA ARG A 73 -9.43 -8.21 -8.38
C ARG A 73 -9.45 -8.62 -9.85
N THR A 74 -10.62 -9.04 -10.33
CA THR A 74 -10.85 -9.29 -11.75
C THR A 74 -10.96 -7.96 -12.51
N LYS A 75 -10.27 -7.83 -13.65
CA LYS A 75 -10.61 -6.81 -14.66
C LYS A 75 -11.91 -7.23 -15.37
N SER A 76 -12.57 -6.31 -16.10
CA SER A 76 -13.92 -6.56 -16.65
C SER A 76 -13.99 -7.79 -17.57
N ARG A 77 -15.21 -8.26 -17.87
CA ARG A 77 -15.61 -9.60 -18.36
C ARG A 77 -14.87 -10.23 -19.57
N GLN A 78 -13.86 -9.58 -20.15
CA GLN A 78 -13.04 -10.14 -21.24
C GLN A 78 -11.53 -10.19 -20.96
N SER A 79 -11.07 -9.91 -19.73
CA SER A 79 -9.63 -10.01 -19.43
C SER A 79 -9.21 -11.44 -19.09
N PHE A 80 -8.25 -11.98 -19.84
CA PHE A 80 -7.50 -13.19 -19.50
C PHE A 80 -6.58 -13.03 -18.27
N ARG A 81 -6.62 -11.85 -17.62
CA ARG A 81 -5.74 -11.46 -16.52
C ARG A 81 -6.53 -10.96 -15.33
N GLN A 82 -6.07 -11.30 -14.14
CA GLN A 82 -6.53 -10.76 -12.86
C GLN A 82 -5.43 -9.89 -12.24
N LEU A 83 -5.83 -9.01 -11.32
CA LEU A 83 -4.91 -8.20 -10.54
C LEU A 83 -4.73 -8.83 -9.17
N LEU A 84 -3.48 -9.15 -8.85
CA LEU A 84 -3.03 -9.44 -7.49
C LEU A 84 -2.56 -8.12 -6.85
N ILE A 85 -3.21 -7.74 -5.76
CA ILE A 85 -2.95 -6.49 -5.05
C ILE A 85 -2.43 -6.85 -3.66
N LEU A 86 -1.21 -6.42 -3.36
CA LEU A 86 -0.59 -6.58 -2.05
C LEU A 86 -0.36 -5.21 -1.42
N LYS A 87 -0.65 -5.06 -0.13
CA LYS A 87 -0.53 -3.79 0.61
C LYS A 87 0.17 -3.96 1.93
N THR A 88 1.01 -3.00 2.29
CA THR A 88 1.74 -2.92 3.56
C THR A 88 2.12 -1.47 3.87
N THR A 89 3.00 -1.21 4.83
CA THR A 89 3.60 0.09 5.13
C THR A 89 5.02 0.21 4.56
N GLU A 90 5.53 1.43 4.40
CA GLU A 90 6.89 1.68 3.89
C GLU A 90 7.97 0.97 4.71
N ALA A 91 7.80 0.92 6.05
CA ALA A 91 8.67 0.18 6.95
C ALA A 91 8.80 -1.31 6.62
N ASN A 92 7.77 -1.91 6.02
CA ASN A 92 7.61 -3.34 5.84
C ASN A 92 7.59 -3.76 4.35
N VAL A 93 8.21 -2.95 3.49
CA VAL A 93 8.25 -3.19 2.04
C VAL A 93 8.95 -4.50 1.64
N ASN A 94 9.89 -5.00 2.44
CA ASN A 94 10.59 -6.26 2.14
C ASN A 94 9.67 -7.49 2.25
N SER A 95 8.72 -7.45 3.19
CA SER A 95 7.71 -8.51 3.36
C SER A 95 6.78 -8.61 2.15
N LEU A 96 6.55 -7.48 1.47
CA LEU A 96 5.77 -7.42 0.23
C LEU A 96 6.38 -8.32 -0.86
N TYR A 97 7.69 -8.23 -1.06
CA TYR A 97 8.41 -9.04 -2.06
C TYR A 97 8.49 -10.51 -1.65
N SER A 98 8.66 -10.79 -0.36
CA SER A 98 8.68 -12.16 0.16
C SER A 98 7.35 -12.87 -0.06
N VAL A 99 6.23 -12.21 0.27
CA VAL A 99 4.87 -12.74 0.03
C VAL A 99 4.60 -12.91 -1.46
N LEU A 100 5.00 -11.94 -2.30
CA LEU A 100 4.86 -12.08 -3.76
C LEU A 100 5.64 -13.28 -4.30
N GLY A 101 6.87 -13.50 -3.82
CA GLY A 101 7.68 -14.67 -4.17
C GLY A 101 6.97 -15.97 -3.81
N ASN A 102 6.45 -16.07 -2.58
CA ASN A 102 5.71 -17.24 -2.11
C ASN A 102 4.47 -17.52 -2.97
N LEU A 103 3.66 -16.49 -3.25
CA LEU A 103 2.46 -16.62 -4.07
C LEU A 103 2.79 -17.08 -5.49
N ARG A 104 3.88 -16.59 -6.09
CA ARG A 104 4.35 -17.02 -7.42
C ARG A 104 4.82 -18.46 -7.46
N THR A 105 5.41 -18.96 -6.38
CA THR A 105 5.80 -20.38 -6.28
C THR A 105 4.58 -21.29 -6.21
N ILE A 106 3.48 -20.84 -5.61
CA ILE A 106 2.24 -21.61 -5.50
C ILE A 106 1.44 -21.60 -6.82
N SER A 107 1.54 -20.53 -7.59
CA SER A 107 0.73 -20.34 -8.81
C SER A 107 1.39 -20.82 -10.11
N ARG A 108 2.70 -21.13 -10.08
CA ARG A 108 3.44 -21.72 -11.21
C ARG A 108 3.27 -23.22 -11.26
#